data_AF-A0A529M259-F1
#
_entry.id   AF-A0A529M259-F1
#
_cell.length_a   1.000
_cell.length_b   1.000
_cell.length_c   1.000
_cell.angle_alpha   90.00
_cell.angle_beta   90.00
_cell.angle_gamma   90.00
#
_symmetry.space_group_name_H-M   'P 1'
#
loop_
_entity.id
_entity.type
_entity.pdbx_description
1 polymer ?
#
loop_
_entity_poly.entity_id
_entity_poly.type
_entity_poly.pdbx_seq_one_letter_code
_entity_poly.pdbx_strand_id
1 'polypeptide(L)'
;ITHGTPLVPQDLAGHSCLRVRLPDGAIYRWPFEKDGQSVHIDVQGAITLDEASLARTAVLASVGLALAMESDVRDDIEAGRLVRVLEDWTPILSPLSLYYPSRRNPTAAFKAFVEFARRQSGASINPDAVYSSGRAEPG
;
A
#
# COMPACT_ATOMS: atom_id res chain seq x y z
N ILE A 1 -9.81 8.47 26.71
CA ILE A 1 -10.31 9.32 25.62
C ILE A 1 -10.55 8.37 24.46
N THR A 2 -11.82 8.12 24.13
CA THR A 2 -12.22 7.04 23.22
C THR A 2 -12.52 7.66 21.87
N HIS A 3 -11.49 7.83 21.05
CA HIS A 3 -11.69 8.23 19.66
C HIS A 3 -12.31 7.01 18.94
N GLY A 4 -13.55 7.15 18.46
CA GLY A 4 -14.27 6.07 17.75
C GLY A 4 -13.55 5.67 16.46
N THR A 5 -14.07 4.70 15.71
CA THR A 5 -13.41 4.26 14.46
C THR A 5 -13.34 5.38 13.43
N PRO A 6 -12.15 5.69 12.85
CA PRO A 6 -12.03 6.76 11.85
C PRO A 6 -12.82 6.40 10.58
N LEU A 7 -13.58 7.36 10.07
CA LEU A 7 -14.43 7.21 8.88
C LEU A 7 -13.86 7.97 7.67
N VAL A 8 -13.11 9.04 7.93
CA VAL A 8 -12.38 9.80 6.90
C VAL A 8 -10.91 9.98 7.29
N PRO A 9 -9.98 10.16 6.32
CA PRO A 9 -8.55 10.29 6.59
C PRO A 9 -8.20 11.42 7.58
N GLN A 10 -9.01 12.48 7.64
CA GLN A 10 -8.81 13.59 8.58
C GLN A 10 -9.03 13.17 10.04
N ASP A 11 -9.84 12.15 10.31
CA ASP A 11 -10.09 11.66 11.66
C ASP A 11 -8.80 11.13 12.30
N LEU A 12 -7.83 10.67 11.51
CA LEU A 12 -6.53 10.18 11.98
C LEU A 12 -5.78 11.18 12.86
N ALA A 13 -6.06 12.48 12.75
CA ALA A 13 -5.48 13.50 13.63
C ALA A 13 -5.86 13.30 15.12
N GLY A 14 -6.98 12.63 15.39
CA GLY A 14 -7.42 12.26 16.73
C GLY A 14 -6.92 10.90 17.21
N HIS A 15 -6.16 10.15 16.40
CA HIS A 15 -5.75 8.79 16.72
C HIS A 15 -4.24 8.65 16.92
N SER A 16 -3.85 7.75 17.82
CA SER A 16 -2.47 7.27 17.88
C SER A 16 -2.16 6.47 16.62
N CYS A 17 -1.34 7.03 15.73
CA CYS A 17 -0.90 6.36 14.51
C CYS A 17 0.58 5.98 14.60
N LEU A 18 0.96 4.85 14.02
CA LEU A 18 2.35 4.45 13.90
C LEU A 18 2.95 5.12 12.66
N ARG A 19 4.09 5.77 12.83
CA ARG A 19 4.77 6.47 11.74
C ARG A 19 5.83 5.56 11.14
N VAL A 20 6.01 5.62 9.83
CA VAL A 20 7.09 4.88 9.15
C VAL A 20 8.14 5.87 8.68
N ARG A 21 9.41 5.60 8.99
CA ARG A 21 10.55 6.35 8.46
C ARG A 21 11.09 5.62 7.23
N LEU A 22 11.16 6.33 6.12
CA LEU A 22 11.74 5.85 4.87
C LEU A 22 13.28 5.89 4.91
N PRO A 23 13.96 5.16 4.01
CA PRO A 23 15.43 5.14 3.97
C PRO A 23 16.10 6.51 3.76
N ASP A 24 15.39 7.46 3.16
CA ASP A 24 15.84 8.85 2.98
C ASP A 24 15.62 9.74 4.22
N GLY A 25 15.09 9.16 5.30
CA GLY A 25 14.79 9.84 6.56
C GLY A 25 13.41 10.53 6.60
N ALA A 26 12.68 10.57 5.48
CA ALA A 26 11.35 11.16 5.44
C ALA A 26 10.34 10.29 6.21
N ILE A 27 9.30 10.92 6.75
CA ILE A 27 8.16 10.20 7.33
C ILE A 27 7.17 9.92 6.21
N TYR A 28 6.79 8.65 6.06
CA TYR A 28 5.85 8.22 5.04
C TYR A 28 4.47 8.79 5.34
N ARG A 29 3.99 9.65 4.43
CA ARG A 29 2.62 10.18 4.47
C ARG A 29 1.69 9.11 3.92
N TRP A 30 0.61 8.83 4.65
CA TRP A 30 -0.32 7.78 4.29
C TRP A 30 -1.16 8.22 3.08
N PRO A 31 -1.05 7.54 1.92
CA PRO A 31 -1.89 7.82 0.78
C PRO A 31 -3.28 7.21 0.99
N PHE A 32 -4.31 8.00 0.70
CA PHE A 32 -5.70 7.58 0.64
C PHE A 32 -6.32 8.11 -0.64
N GLU A 33 -7.29 7.38 -1.18
CA GLU A 33 -8.01 7.78 -2.38
C GLU A 33 -9.47 7.34 -2.28
N LYS A 34 -10.40 8.19 -2.72
CA LYS A 34 -11.81 7.83 -2.86
C LYS A 34 -12.40 8.61 -4.02
N ASP A 35 -13.09 7.93 -4.94
CA ASP A 35 -13.79 8.57 -6.08
C ASP A 35 -12.92 9.56 -6.88
N GLY A 36 -11.63 9.23 -7.09
CA GLY A 36 -10.67 10.09 -7.79
C GLY A 36 -10.09 11.24 -6.95
N GLN A 37 -10.49 11.38 -5.69
CA GLN A 37 -9.88 12.31 -4.74
C GLN A 37 -8.77 11.62 -3.97
N SER A 38 -7.53 12.01 -4.22
CA SER A 38 -6.36 11.53 -3.46
C SER A 38 -5.96 12.51 -2.34
N VAL A 39 -5.61 11.99 -1.17
CA VAL A 39 -5.11 12.74 -0.02
C VAL A 39 -3.91 12.03 0.61
N HIS A 40 -2.94 12.80 1.07
CA HIS A 40 -1.78 12.29 1.80
C HIS A 40 -1.81 12.85 3.22
N ILE A 41 -1.90 11.96 4.22
CA ILE A 41 -1.99 12.37 5.63
C ILE A 41 -0.63 12.20 6.31
N ASP A 42 -0.13 13.28 6.91
CA ASP A 42 0.98 13.23 7.85
C ASP A 42 0.44 12.91 9.25
N VAL A 43 0.36 11.61 9.53
CA VAL A 43 -0.20 11.11 10.79
C VAL A 43 0.69 11.45 11.98
N GLN A 44 0.05 11.72 13.11
CA GLN A 44 0.74 12.00 14.37
C GLN A 44 0.79 10.75 15.24
N GLY A 45 1.90 10.60 15.96
CA GLY A 45 2.17 9.35 16.68
C GLY A 45 3.45 9.38 17.49
N ALA A 46 3.42 8.74 18.65
CA ALA A 46 4.57 8.66 19.55
C ALA A 46 5.64 7.68 19.05
N ILE A 47 5.29 6.77 18.14
CA ILE A 47 6.20 5.72 17.66
C ILE A 47 6.47 5.92 16.17
N THR A 48 7.75 5.95 15.82
CA THR A 48 8.23 5.92 14.45
C THR A 48 9.11 4.69 14.26
N LEU A 49 8.75 3.85 13.30
CA LEU A 49 9.43 2.59 12.99
C LEU A 49 9.94 2.60 11.54
N ASP A 50 10.91 1.79 11.24
CA ASP A 50 11.45 1.58 9.89
C ASP A 50 11.25 0.13 9.39
N GLU A 51 10.64 -0.73 10.22
CA GLU A 51 10.36 -2.12 9.91
C GLU A 51 8.86 -2.45 10.00
N ALA A 52 8.33 -3.05 8.93
CA ALA A 52 6.91 -3.42 8.83
C ALA A 52 6.49 -4.49 9.86
N SER A 53 7.37 -5.46 10.14
CA SER A 53 7.10 -6.53 11.11
C SER A 53 6.89 -5.99 12.53
N LEU A 54 7.65 -4.95 12.90
CA LEU A 54 7.56 -4.28 14.19
C LEU A 54 6.30 -3.41 14.26
N ALA A 55 5.93 -2.75 13.15
CA ALA A 55 4.68 -2.02 13.07
C ALA A 55 3.47 -2.93 13.29
N ARG A 56 3.43 -4.10 12.63
CA ARG A 56 2.41 -5.12 12.85
C ARG A 56 2.34 -5.57 14.32
N THR A 57 3.50 -5.87 14.92
CA THR A 57 3.57 -6.28 16.33
C THR A 57 3.00 -5.21 17.28
N ALA A 58 3.31 -3.95 17.04
CA ALA A 58 2.80 -2.84 17.85
C ALA A 58 1.28 -2.62 17.68
N VAL A 59 0.72 -2.79 16.47
CA VAL A 59 -0.74 -2.73 16.28
C VAL A 59 -1.44 -3.90 16.98
N LEU A 60 -0.89 -5.11 16.90
CA LEU A 60 -1.43 -6.27 17.64
C LEU A 60 -1.40 -6.07 19.17
N ALA A 61 -0.43 -5.28 19.67
CA ALA A 61 -0.37 -4.85 21.06
C ALA A 61 -1.29 -3.64 21.37
N SER A 62 -2.18 -3.26 20.47
CA SER A 62 -3.14 -2.15 20.61
C SER A 62 -2.50 -0.78 20.84
N VAL A 63 -1.29 -0.56 20.30
CA VAL A 63 -0.55 0.71 20.46
C VAL A 63 -1.14 1.84 19.60
N GLY A 64 -1.78 1.51 18.48
CA GLY A 64 -2.38 2.49 17.58
C GLY A 64 -2.77 1.91 16.23
N LEU A 65 -3.04 2.79 15.28
CA LEU A 65 -3.33 2.47 13.88
C LEU A 65 -2.03 2.40 13.08
N ALA A 66 -1.96 1.51 12.09
CA ALA A 66 -0.89 1.52 11.09
C ALA A 66 -1.45 1.39 9.68
N LEU A 67 -0.73 1.97 8.73
CA LEU A 67 -0.88 1.65 7.31
C LEU A 67 0.03 0.47 6.99
N ALA A 68 -0.54 -0.64 6.54
CA ALA A 68 0.18 -1.88 6.25
C ALA A 68 -0.23 -2.44 4.89
N MET A 69 0.66 -3.20 4.26
CA MET A 69 0.30 -4.02 3.11
C MET A 69 -0.62 -5.16 3.56
N GLU A 70 -1.72 -5.37 2.84
CA GLU A 70 -2.72 -6.38 3.19
C GLU A 70 -2.10 -7.78 3.30
N SER A 71 -1.11 -8.10 2.46
CA SER A 71 -0.37 -9.37 2.51
C SER A 71 0.24 -9.67 3.88
N ASP A 72 0.66 -8.64 4.61
CA ASP A 72 1.43 -8.79 5.84
C ASP A 72 0.52 -8.97 7.07
N VAL A 73 -0.76 -8.61 6.94
CA VAL A 73 -1.73 -8.58 8.04
C VAL A 73 -2.99 -9.41 7.75
N ARG A 74 -3.09 -10.03 6.56
CA ARG A 74 -4.25 -10.81 6.12
C ARG A 74 -4.70 -11.83 7.15
N ASP A 75 -3.76 -12.66 7.64
CA ASP A 75 -4.03 -13.70 8.63
C ASP A 75 -4.54 -13.14 9.97
N ASP A 76 -4.16 -11.91 10.33
CA ASP A 76 -4.64 -11.26 11.55
C ASP A 76 -6.04 -10.67 11.37
N ILE A 77 -6.33 -10.15 10.17
CA ILE A 77 -7.67 -9.67 9.82
C ILE A 77 -8.65 -10.84 9.77
N GLU A 78 -8.28 -11.93 9.10
CA GLU A 78 -9.11 -13.14 9.00
C GLU A 78 -9.35 -13.79 10.37
N ALA A 79 -8.36 -13.76 11.25
CA ALA A 79 -8.50 -14.23 12.62
C ALA A 79 -9.21 -13.24 13.57
N GLY A 80 -9.63 -12.06 13.08
CA GLY A 80 -10.29 -11.03 13.87
C GLY A 80 -9.41 -10.34 14.91
N ARG A 81 -8.07 -10.49 14.83
CA ARG A 81 -7.10 -9.79 15.67
C ARG A 81 -6.92 -8.34 15.25
N LEU A 82 -7.06 -8.07 13.96
CA LEU A 82 -7.02 -6.73 13.37
C LEU A 82 -8.32 -6.43 12.64
N VAL A 83 -8.67 -5.16 12.59
CA VAL A 83 -9.84 -4.66 11.86
C VAL A 83 -9.37 -3.62 10.86
N ARG A 84 -9.81 -3.74 9.61
CA ARG A 84 -9.57 -2.73 8.58
C ARG A 84 -10.45 -1.51 8.85
N VAL A 85 -9.86 -0.33 8.73
CA VAL A 85 -10.54 0.97 8.82
C VAL A 85 -10.25 1.77 7.56
N LEU A 86 -11.07 2.78 7.26
CA LEU A 86 -10.93 3.62 6.06
C LEU A 86 -10.92 2.80 4.74
N GLU A 87 -11.65 1.68 4.70
CA GLU A 87 -11.74 0.82 3.52
C GLU A 87 -12.21 1.58 2.28
N ASP A 88 -13.24 2.41 2.44
CA ASP A 88 -13.76 3.33 1.42
C ASP A 88 -12.71 4.27 0.81
N TRP A 89 -11.62 4.52 1.54
CA TRP A 89 -10.53 5.43 1.17
C TRP A 89 -9.26 4.68 0.75
N THR A 90 -9.32 3.35 0.65
CA THR A 90 -8.20 2.48 0.27
C THR A 90 -8.61 1.58 -0.89
N PRO A 91 -8.68 2.12 -2.12
CA PRO A 91 -9.04 1.35 -3.29
C PRO A 91 -8.00 0.25 -3.52
N ILE A 92 -8.44 -0.83 -4.15
CA ILE A 92 -7.60 -1.97 -4.47
C ILE A 92 -6.44 -1.47 -5.33
N LEU A 93 -5.22 -1.60 -4.82
CA LEU A 93 -4.01 -1.25 -5.54
C LEU A 93 -3.93 -2.05 -6.85
N SER A 94 -3.45 -1.40 -7.91
CA SER A 94 -3.17 -2.08 -9.17
C SER A 94 -2.22 -3.26 -8.96
N PRO A 95 -2.38 -4.34 -9.73
CA PRO A 95 -1.55 -5.53 -9.57
C PRO A 95 -0.06 -5.21 -9.75
N LEU A 96 0.78 -5.99 -9.07
CA LEU A 96 2.23 -5.89 -9.11
C LEU A 96 2.72 -5.84 -10.56
N SER A 97 3.51 -4.81 -10.88
CA SER A 97 4.05 -4.60 -12.22
C SER A 97 5.56 -4.88 -12.24
N LEU A 98 6.01 -5.64 -13.24
CA LEU A 98 7.43 -5.89 -13.48
C LEU A 98 7.98 -4.87 -14.48
N TYR A 99 8.70 -3.86 -14.02
CA TYR A 99 9.34 -2.88 -14.89
C TYR A 99 10.71 -3.37 -15.38
N TYR A 100 10.89 -3.43 -16.70
CA TYR A 100 12.18 -3.75 -17.31
C TYR A 100 12.40 -2.88 -18.55
N PRO A 101 13.65 -2.47 -18.84
CA PRO A 101 13.96 -1.75 -20.07
C PRO A 101 13.58 -2.60 -21.27
N SER A 102 12.85 -2.03 -22.23
CA SER A 102 12.48 -2.74 -23.45
C SER A 102 13.75 -3.02 -24.27
N ARG A 103 14.37 -4.19 -24.05
CA ARG A 103 15.44 -4.67 -24.91
C ARG A 103 14.79 -5.22 -26.17
N ARG A 104 15.24 -4.74 -27.33
CA ARG A 104 14.74 -5.13 -28.66
C ARG A 104 14.75 -6.65 -28.91
N ASN A 105 15.50 -7.42 -28.12
CA ASN A 105 15.48 -8.89 -28.15
C ASN A 105 15.70 -9.51 -26.74
N PRO A 106 14.64 -9.81 -25.97
CA PRO A 106 14.78 -10.45 -24.66
C PRO A 106 15.27 -11.89 -24.79
N THR A 107 16.22 -12.29 -23.92
CA THR A 107 16.77 -13.65 -23.91
C THR A 107 15.70 -14.68 -23.55
N ALA A 108 15.90 -15.94 -23.95
CA ALA A 108 14.99 -17.04 -23.59
C ALA A 108 14.83 -17.18 -22.06
N ALA A 109 15.94 -17.03 -21.32
CA ALA A 109 15.93 -17.02 -19.86
C ALA A 109 15.07 -15.88 -19.27
N PHE A 110 15.15 -14.68 -19.84
CA PHE A 110 14.33 -13.56 -19.39
C PHE A 110 12.84 -13.79 -19.65
N LYS A 111 12.48 -14.30 -20.84
CA LYS A 111 11.08 -14.66 -21.15
C LYS A 111 10.56 -15.72 -20.16
N ALA A 112 11.36 -16.75 -19.89
CA ALA A 112 11.00 -17.80 -18.93
C ALA A 112 10.81 -17.24 -17.51
N PHE A 113 11.65 -16.30 -17.08
CA PHE A 113 11.51 -15.63 -15.78
C PHE A 113 10.25 -14.77 -15.71
N VAL A 114 9.96 -13.96 -16.74
CA VAL A 114 8.73 -13.14 -16.78
C VAL A 114 7.48 -14.02 -16.72
N GLU A 115 7.46 -15.12 -17.46
CA GLU A 115 6.36 -16.08 -17.41
C GLU A 115 6.24 -16.76 -16.05
N PHE A 116 7.35 -17.13 -15.42
CA PHE A 116 7.35 -17.65 -14.07
C PHE A 116 6.79 -16.63 -13.07
N ALA A 117 7.28 -15.38 -13.10
CA ALA A 117 6.83 -14.31 -12.21
C ALA A 117 5.32 -14.05 -12.36
N ARG A 118 4.80 -14.02 -13.60
CA ARG A 118 3.36 -13.87 -13.87
C ARG A 118 2.52 -14.98 -13.22
N ARG A 119 2.97 -16.24 -13.32
CA ARG A 119 2.27 -17.38 -12.68
C ARG A 119 2.27 -17.28 -11.15
N GLN A 120 3.37 -16.81 -10.57
CA GLN A 120 3.50 -16.64 -9.12
C GLN A 120 2.69 -15.45 -8.59
N SER A 121 2.44 -14.44 -9.43
CA SER A 121 1.75 -13.20 -9.04
C SER A 121 0.22 -13.37 -8.85
N GLY A 122 -0.36 -14.54 -9.15
CA GLY A 122 -1.79 -14.81 -8.99
C GLY A 122 -2.75 -13.95 -9.84
N ALA A 123 -2.22 -13.02 -10.65
CA ALA A 123 -3.02 -12.08 -11.42
C ALA A 123 -3.44 -12.70 -12.77
N SER A 124 -4.74 -12.92 -12.96
CA SER A 124 -5.32 -12.98 -14.31
C SER A 124 -5.28 -11.57 -14.90
N ILE A 125 -4.20 -11.25 -15.60
CA ILE A 125 -3.99 -9.92 -16.21
C ILE A 125 -4.74 -9.88 -17.54
N ASN A 126 -5.68 -8.93 -17.71
CA ASN A 126 -6.16 -8.53 -19.03
C ASN A 126 -5.11 -7.58 -19.66
N PRO A 127 -4.41 -7.99 -20.74
CA PRO A 127 -3.32 -7.20 -21.33
C PRO A 127 -3.76 -5.86 -21.94
N ASP A 128 -5.07 -5.63 -22.14
CA ASP A 128 -5.58 -4.43 -22.82
C ASP A 128 -5.80 -3.22 -21.89
N ALA A 129 -5.75 -3.40 -20.56
CA ALA A 129 -6.06 -2.32 -19.61
C ALA A 129 -4.88 -1.37 -19.31
N VAL A 130 -3.66 -1.70 -19.78
CA VAL A 130 -2.43 -0.95 -19.41
C VAL A 130 -2.09 0.15 -20.43
N TYR A 131 -2.81 0.25 -21.54
CA TYR A 131 -2.50 1.19 -22.63
C TYR A 131 -3.54 2.31 -22.80
N SER A 132 -3.92 2.98 -21.71
CA SER A 132 -4.65 4.26 -21.81
C SER A 132 -4.11 5.31 -20.83
N SER A 133 -2.83 5.62 -20.96
CA SER A 133 -2.32 6.95 -20.64
C SER A 133 -1.07 7.22 -21.45
N GLY A 134 -1.27 7.76 -22.65
CA GLY A 134 -0.21 8.24 -23.52
C GLY A 134 -0.70 9.35 -24.45
N ARG A 135 -0.09 10.54 -24.26
CA ARG A 135 -0.06 11.76 -25.09
C ARG A 135 -1.04 12.86 -24.64
N ALA A 136 -0.65 14.13 -24.43
CA ALA A 136 0.37 14.98 -25.08
C ALA A 136 1.17 15.84 -24.07
N GLU A 137 2.50 15.86 -24.10
CA GLU A 137 3.46 16.73 -24.83
C GLU A 137 3.58 18.20 -24.32
N PRO A 138 4.81 18.75 -24.24
CA PRO A 138 5.11 20.05 -23.63
C PRO A 138 5.00 21.23 -24.62
N GLY A 139 4.74 22.42 -24.09
CA GLY A 139 4.84 23.71 -24.77
C GLY A 139 5.16 24.80 -23.78
#